data_AF-A0A6C0C1U9-F1
#
_entry.id   AF-A0A6C0C1U9-F1
#
_cell.length_a   1.000
_cell.length_b   1.000
_cell.length_c   1.000
_cell.angle_alpha   90.00
_cell.angle_beta   90.00
_cell.angle_gamma   90.00
#
_symmetry.space_group_name_H-M   'P 1'
#
loop_
_entity.id
_entity.type
_entity.pdbx_description
1 polymer ?
#
loop_
_entity_poly.entity_id
_entity_poly.type
_entity_poly.pdbx_seq_one_letter_code
_entity_poly.pdbx_strand_id
1 'polypeptide(L)'
;MNAKVYNSLIKLGLTKKASTSISKLNFKGYNIHIAFTEFGKHITWCINIKKINICHKKDCSSHAEEELIKKINRKFYQNKKVNDISLYSIRINKQGEIKCAKPCLDCINYILKSRIKIKEIYYSNNDILCKINPNKEDFNIGYGISSGRKYWYLDDAIK
;
A
#
# COMPACT_ATOMS: atom_id res chain seq x y z
N MET A 1 11.65 -19.53 0.10
CA MET A 1 10.25 -19.13 -0.17
C MET A 1 9.42 -19.49 1.04
N ASN A 2 8.68 -18.55 1.63
CA ASN A 2 7.82 -18.80 2.78
C ASN A 2 6.44 -19.28 2.30
N ALA A 3 6.18 -20.59 2.41
CA ALA A 3 4.96 -21.23 1.92
C ALA A 3 3.69 -20.71 2.60
N LYS A 4 3.75 -20.40 3.91
CA LYS A 4 2.63 -19.82 4.66
C LYS A 4 2.23 -18.47 4.06
N VAL A 5 3.19 -17.58 3.86
CA VAL A 5 2.96 -16.26 3.26
C VAL A 5 2.42 -16.40 1.83
N TYR A 6 3.00 -17.29 1.03
CA TYR A 6 2.51 -17.54 -0.33
C TYR A 6 1.03 -17.95 -0.34
N ASN A 7 0.64 -18.93 0.47
CA ASN A 7 -0.74 -19.41 0.54
C ASN A 7 -1.71 -18.31 1.03
N SER A 8 -1.30 -17.52 2.03
CA SER A 8 -2.09 -16.39 2.51
C SER A 8 -2.32 -15.34 1.41
N LEU A 9 -1.30 -15.00 0.61
CA LEU A 9 -1.42 -14.03 -0.48
C LEU A 9 -2.30 -14.55 -1.63
N ILE A 10 -2.23 -15.84 -1.95
CA ILE A 10 -3.13 -16.48 -2.90
C ILE A 10 -4.58 -16.44 -2.39
N LYS A 11 -4.79 -16.79 -1.12
CA LYS A 11 -6.13 -16.74 -0.48
C LYS A 11 -6.69 -15.31 -0.45
N LEU A 12 -5.82 -14.32 -0.27
CA LEU A 12 -6.17 -12.90 -0.34
C LEU A 12 -6.62 -12.47 -1.75
N GLY A 13 -6.37 -13.28 -2.78
CA GLY A 13 -6.75 -13.00 -4.17
C GLY A 13 -5.64 -12.36 -5.02
N LEU A 14 -4.39 -12.36 -4.56
CA LEU A 14 -3.27 -11.86 -5.36
C LEU A 14 -2.86 -12.85 -6.45
N THR A 15 -2.25 -12.33 -7.52
CA THR A 15 -1.74 -13.17 -8.61
C THR A 15 -0.64 -14.11 -8.10
N LYS A 16 -0.51 -15.29 -8.74
CA LYS A 16 0.58 -16.24 -8.44
C LYS A 16 1.95 -15.58 -8.53
N LYS A 17 2.09 -14.64 -9.46
CA LYS A 17 3.34 -13.92 -9.71
C LYS A 17 3.69 -12.96 -8.58
N ALA A 18 2.76 -12.10 -8.16
CA ALA A 18 2.95 -11.23 -6.99
C ALA A 18 3.24 -12.07 -5.74
N SER A 19 2.43 -13.10 -5.50
CA SER A 19 2.56 -13.98 -4.34
C SER A 19 3.91 -14.69 -4.28
N THR A 20 4.41 -15.19 -5.42
CA THR A 20 5.74 -15.82 -5.51
C THR A 20 6.87 -14.82 -5.28
N SER A 21 6.73 -13.60 -5.80
CA SER A 21 7.74 -12.54 -5.62
C SER A 21 7.82 -12.12 -4.15
N ILE A 22 6.68 -11.90 -3.51
CA ILE A 22 6.60 -11.43 -2.12
C ILE A 22 7.02 -12.53 -1.14
N SER A 23 6.62 -13.78 -1.36
CA SER A 23 6.94 -14.89 -0.45
C SER A 23 8.44 -15.26 -0.41
N LYS A 24 9.24 -14.76 -1.34
CA LYS A 24 10.70 -14.89 -1.33
C LYS A 24 11.40 -13.91 -0.37
N LEU A 25 10.70 -12.88 0.12
CA LEU A 25 11.25 -11.92 1.07
C LEU A 25 11.55 -12.58 2.42
N ASN A 26 12.53 -12.02 3.14
CA ASN A 26 12.86 -12.47 4.48
C ASN A 26 12.00 -11.74 5.53
N PHE A 27 11.02 -12.45 6.10
CA PHE A 27 10.09 -11.93 7.10
C PHE A 27 10.55 -12.14 8.55
N LYS A 28 11.66 -12.86 8.79
CA LYS A 28 12.09 -13.21 10.16
C LYS A 28 12.40 -11.96 10.97
N GLY A 29 11.54 -11.65 11.93
CA GLY A 29 11.72 -10.56 12.89
C GLY A 29 11.18 -9.19 12.46
N TYR A 30 10.55 -9.06 11.29
CA TYR A 30 10.15 -7.77 10.73
C TYR A 30 8.66 -7.70 10.39
N ASN A 31 8.06 -6.54 10.68
CA ASN A 31 6.78 -6.16 10.08
C ASN A 31 7.06 -5.46 8.76
N ILE A 32 6.55 -6.03 7.67
CA ILE A 32 6.82 -5.61 6.31
C ILE A 32 5.55 -5.02 5.72
N HIS A 33 5.64 -3.76 5.29
CA HIS A 33 4.59 -3.10 4.52
C HIS A 33 5.07 -2.97 3.08
N ILE A 34 4.31 -3.53 2.14
CA ILE A 34 4.65 -3.63 0.73
C ILE A 34 3.62 -2.83 -0.05
N ALA A 35 4.08 -1.92 -0.89
CA ALA A 35 3.24 -1.30 -1.91
C ALA A 35 3.72 -1.75 -3.28
N PHE A 36 2.81 -2.19 -4.15
CA PHE A 36 3.16 -2.59 -5.50
C PHE A 36 2.09 -2.28 -6.52
N THR A 37 2.48 -2.38 -7.79
CA THR A 37 1.61 -2.30 -8.95
C THR A 37 2.05 -3.33 -9.99
N GLU A 38 1.08 -3.82 -10.74
CA GLU A 38 1.30 -4.73 -11.87
C GLU A 38 0.90 -4.05 -13.17
N PHE A 39 1.81 -4.02 -14.15
CA PHE A 39 1.57 -3.52 -15.50
C PHE A 39 1.95 -4.59 -16.51
N GLY A 40 0.97 -5.27 -17.10
CA GLY A 40 1.19 -6.39 -18.01
C GLY A 40 2.14 -7.43 -17.39
N LYS A 41 3.33 -7.59 -17.97
CA LYS A 41 4.36 -8.53 -17.48
C LYS A 41 5.32 -7.95 -16.44
N HIS A 42 5.14 -6.71 -15.97
CA HIS A 42 6.04 -6.09 -15.00
C HIS A 42 5.37 -5.89 -13.64
N ILE A 43 6.10 -6.19 -12.56
CA ILE A 43 5.71 -5.82 -11.20
C ILE A 43 6.70 -4.77 -10.72
N THR A 44 6.20 -3.63 -10.26
CA THR A 44 7.01 -2.63 -9.56
C THR A 44 6.53 -2.57 -8.13
N TRP A 45 7.45 -2.75 -7.18
CA TRP A 45 7.13 -2.76 -5.76
C TRP A 45 8.15 -1.95 -4.95
N CYS A 46 7.71 -1.52 -3.77
CA CYS A 46 8.47 -0.84 -2.73
C CYS A 46 8.10 -1.44 -1.37
N ILE A 47 9.04 -1.42 -0.43
CA ILE A 47 8.84 -1.98 0.90
C ILE A 47 9.22 -0.93 1.93
N ASN A 48 8.40 -0.81 2.97
CA ASN A 48 8.77 -0.18 4.23
C ASN A 48 8.90 -1.27 5.31
N ILE A 49 10.06 -1.30 5.98
CA ILE A 49 10.33 -2.21 7.10
C ILE A 49 10.29 -1.39 8.39
N LYS A 50 9.28 -1.62 9.24
CA LYS A 50 9.27 -1.04 10.59
C LYS A 50 10.19 -1.85 11.49
N LYS A 51 11.34 -1.28 11.87
CA LYS A 51 12.21 -1.82 12.94
C LYS A 51 11.56 -1.52 14.29
N ILE A 52 11.51 -2.51 15.19
CA ILE A 52 10.91 -2.38 16.53
C ILE A 52 11.83 -1.63 17.53
N ASN A 53 13.03 -1.20 17.13
CA ASN A 53 13.87 -0.38 18.01
C ASN A 53 13.57 1.10 17.79
N ILE A 54 12.82 1.65 18.74
CA ILE A 54 12.52 3.08 18.92
C ILE A 54 13.85 3.84 19.03
N CYS A 55 14.19 4.60 18.00
CA CYS A 55 15.07 5.76 18.13
C CYS A 55 14.40 6.93 17.43
N HIS A 56 14.10 7.96 18.21
CA HIS A 56 13.63 9.26 17.76
C HIS A 56 14.43 9.76 16.56
N LYS A 57 13.81 9.87 15.39
CA LYS A 57 14.13 10.90 14.41
C LYS A 57 12.87 11.29 13.65
N LYS A 58 12.67 12.60 13.63
CA LYS A 58 11.53 13.34 13.07
C LYS A 58 11.61 13.42 11.54
N ASP A 59 11.98 12.32 10.89
CA ASP A 59 11.99 12.27 9.43
C ASP A 59 10.69 11.60 9.00
N CYS A 60 9.85 12.34 8.28
CA CYS A 60 8.60 11.87 7.68
C CYS A 60 8.84 10.47 7.09
N SER A 61 8.30 9.43 7.74
CA SER A 61 8.56 8.07 7.32
C SER A 61 7.99 7.90 5.90
N SER A 62 8.86 7.87 4.90
CA SER A 62 8.47 7.54 3.52
C SER A 62 7.66 6.26 3.52
N HIS A 63 6.35 6.38 3.35
CA HIS A 63 5.47 5.22 3.33
C HIS A 63 5.68 4.42 2.05
N ALA A 64 5.38 3.12 2.10
CA ALA A 64 5.61 2.23 0.95
C ALA A 64 4.86 2.73 -0.29
N GLU A 65 3.65 3.28 -0.12
CA GLU A 65 2.82 3.84 -1.18
C GLU A 65 3.47 5.07 -1.83
N GLU A 66 3.97 6.01 -1.03
CA GLU A 66 4.62 7.22 -1.56
C GLU A 66 5.86 6.89 -2.38
N GLU A 67 6.71 5.99 -1.87
CA GLU A 67 7.90 5.53 -2.59
C GLU A 67 7.55 4.82 -3.89
N LEU A 68 6.46 4.05 -3.89
CA LEU A 68 5.96 3.42 -5.11
C LEU A 68 5.53 4.47 -6.13
N ILE A 69 4.76 5.48 -5.73
CA ILE A 69 4.31 6.55 -6.63
C ILE A 69 5.51 7.34 -7.19
N LYS A 70 6.50 7.67 -6.36
CA LYS A 70 7.75 8.29 -6.83
C LYS A 70 8.46 7.42 -7.88
N LYS A 71 8.53 6.11 -7.66
CA LYS A 71 9.16 5.15 -8.57
C LYS A 71 8.38 5.00 -9.88
N ILE A 72 7.06 4.98 -9.83
CA ILE A 72 6.21 4.98 -11.04
C ILE A 72 6.36 6.29 -11.79
N ASN A 73 6.34 7.44 -11.10
CA ASN A 73 6.47 8.76 -11.71
C ASN A 73 7.78 8.86 -12.50
N ARG A 74 8.91 8.45 -11.90
CA ARG A 74 10.21 8.40 -12.59
C ARG A 74 10.17 7.55 -13.86
N LYS A 75 9.46 6.41 -13.86
CA LYS A 75 9.27 5.57 -15.06
C LYS A 75 8.32 6.19 -16.08
N PHE A 76 7.31 6.93 -15.63
CA PHE A 76 6.37 7.66 -16.50
C PHE A 76 7.08 8.79 -17.25
N TYR A 77 7.97 9.55 -16.59
CA TYR A 77 8.82 10.56 -17.24
C TYR A 77 9.77 9.98 -18.30
N GLN A 78 10.01 8.66 -18.31
CA GLN A 78 10.78 7.97 -19.35
C GLN A 78 9.92 7.55 -20.56
N ASN A 79 8.81 8.25 -20.84
CA ASN A 79 7.93 8.05 -22.00
C ASN A 79 7.24 6.67 -22.11
N LYS A 80 7.07 5.94 -21.01
CA LYS A 80 6.18 4.77 -21.00
C LYS A 80 4.76 5.26 -20.70
N LYS A 81 3.81 5.05 -21.62
CA LYS A 81 2.38 5.25 -21.35
C LYS A 81 1.97 4.25 -20.27
N VAL A 82 1.96 4.68 -19.01
CA VAL A 82 1.46 3.88 -17.89
C VAL A 82 0.06 4.40 -17.56
N ASN A 83 -0.93 3.79 -18.18
CA ASN A 83 -2.34 4.06 -17.90
C ASN A 83 -2.92 2.91 -17.07
N ASP A 84 -4.06 3.17 -16.41
CA ASP A 84 -4.85 2.17 -15.67
C ASP A 84 -4.08 1.40 -14.60
N ILE A 85 -3.51 2.17 -13.67
CA ILE A 85 -2.68 1.63 -12.60
C ILE A 85 -3.55 1.25 -11.40
N SER A 86 -3.45 -0.01 -10.97
CA SER A 86 -3.94 -0.44 -9.66
C SER A 86 -2.79 -0.52 -8.65
N LEU A 87 -2.95 0.15 -7.52
CA LEU A 87 -1.99 0.11 -6.42
C LEU A 87 -2.43 -0.95 -5.41
N TYR A 88 -1.50 -1.78 -4.94
CA TYR A 88 -1.73 -2.78 -3.91
C TYR A 88 -0.90 -2.42 -2.69
N SER A 89 -1.51 -2.36 -1.51
CA SER A 89 -0.87 -2.10 -0.23
C SER A 89 -1.10 -3.28 0.72
N ILE A 90 -0.04 -4.00 1.06
CA ILE A 90 -0.11 -5.26 1.82
C ILE A 90 0.82 -5.17 3.02
N ARG A 91 0.31 -5.55 4.21
CA ARG A 91 1.12 -5.63 5.42
C ARG A 91 1.19 -7.06 5.91
N ILE A 92 2.40 -7.53 6.16
CA ILE A 92 2.70 -8.86 6.67
C ILE A 92 3.50 -8.69 7.95
N ASN A 93 3.06 -9.30 9.05
CA ASN A 93 3.80 -9.25 10.31
C ASN A 93 4.97 -10.24 10.35
N LYS A 94 5.76 -10.19 11.42
CA LYS A 94 6.91 -11.09 11.63
C LYS A 94 6.52 -12.59 11.71
N GLN A 95 5.25 -12.91 11.96
CA GLN A 95 4.69 -14.27 11.96
C GLN A 95 4.15 -14.71 10.58
N GLY A 96 4.27 -13.85 9.56
CA GLY A 96 3.79 -14.13 8.21
C GLY A 96 2.27 -14.01 8.05
N GLU A 97 1.59 -13.30 8.95
CA GLU A 97 0.15 -13.06 8.91
C GLU A 97 -0.15 -11.74 8.21
N ILE A 98 -1.21 -11.71 7.41
CA ILE A 98 -1.68 -10.50 6.75
C ILE A 98 -2.37 -9.60 7.77
N LYS A 99 -2.03 -8.32 7.76
CA LYS A 99 -2.61 -7.29 8.65
C LYS A 99 -3.15 -6.13 7.83
N CYS A 100 -3.83 -5.22 8.52
CA CYS A 100 -4.33 -4.01 7.89
C CYS A 100 -3.20 -3.13 7.32
N ALA A 101 -3.36 -2.76 6.06
CA ALA A 101 -2.46 -1.92 5.27
C ALA A 101 -3.21 -0.79 4.55
N LYS A 102 -4.35 -0.36 5.11
CA LYS A 102 -5.07 0.82 4.60
C LYS A 102 -4.09 2.00 4.51
N PRO A 103 -3.90 2.61 3.33
CA PRO A 103 -3.04 3.79 3.21
C PRO A 103 -3.56 4.91 4.10
N CYS A 104 -2.65 5.68 4.71
CA CYS A 104 -3.06 6.86 5.45
C CYS A 104 -3.51 7.98 4.50
N LEU A 105 -4.17 8.99 5.06
CA LEU A 105 -4.64 10.13 4.28
C LEU A 105 -3.51 10.85 3.53
N ASP A 106 -2.32 10.98 4.14
CA ASP A 106 -1.19 11.63 3.48
C ASP A 106 -0.75 10.87 2.22
N CYS A 107 -0.69 9.53 2.28
CA CYS A 107 -0.42 8.69 1.12
C CYS A 107 -1.49 8.89 0.02
N ILE A 108 -2.76 8.93 0.40
CA ILE A 108 -3.86 9.16 -0.54
C ILE A 108 -3.74 10.54 -1.18
N ASN A 109 -3.56 11.58 -0.40
CA ASN A 109 -3.38 12.95 -0.89
C ASN A 109 -2.18 13.05 -1.82
N TYR A 110 -1.08 12.35 -1.52
CA TYR A 110 0.08 12.28 -2.38
C TYR A 110 -0.22 11.56 -3.71
N ILE A 111 -0.96 10.45 -3.67
CA ILE A 111 -1.43 9.73 -4.85
C ILE A 111 -2.29 10.63 -5.72
N LEU A 112 -3.27 11.32 -5.13
CA LEU A 112 -4.20 12.21 -5.85
C LEU A 112 -3.53 13.42 -6.47
N LYS A 113 -2.53 13.99 -5.80
CA LYS A 113 -1.73 15.11 -6.33
C LYS A 113 -0.67 14.66 -7.34
N SER A 114 -0.45 13.35 -7.48
CA SER A 114 0.51 12.83 -8.45
C SER A 114 -0.04 12.95 -9.88
N ARG A 115 0.85 13.03 -10.87
CA ARG A 115 0.46 13.02 -12.30
C ARG A 115 0.00 11.65 -12.79
N ILE A 116 0.01 10.63 -11.92
CA ILE A 116 -0.36 9.26 -12.25
C ILE A 116 -1.84 9.06 -11.95
N LYS A 117 -2.59 8.62 -12.95
CA LYS A 117 -3.97 8.19 -12.77
C LYS A 117 -4.03 6.78 -12.18
N ILE A 118 -4.12 6.69 -10.86
CA ILE A 118 -4.41 5.44 -10.15
C ILE A 118 -5.90 5.14 -10.29
N LYS A 119 -6.27 3.99 -10.84
CA LYS A 119 -7.66 3.56 -11.03
C LYS A 119 -8.28 3.10 -9.73
N GLU A 120 -7.57 2.21 -9.03
CA GLU A 120 -8.02 1.54 -7.82
C GLU A 120 -6.84 1.33 -6.87
N ILE A 121 -7.12 1.40 -5.58
CA ILE A 121 -6.18 1.02 -4.53
C ILE A 121 -6.76 -0.18 -3.80
N TYR A 122 -6.02 -1.28 -3.81
CA TYR A 122 -6.30 -2.49 -3.07
C TYR A 122 -5.47 -2.48 -1.80
N TYR A 123 -6.07 -2.77 -0.66
CA TYR A 123 -5.33 -2.89 0.59
C TYR A 123 -5.74 -4.11 1.39
N SER A 124 -4.79 -4.70 2.10
CA SER A 124 -5.09 -5.82 2.99
C SER A 124 -5.77 -5.34 4.27
N ASN A 125 -6.79 -6.07 4.74
CA ASN A 125 -7.40 -5.93 6.06
C ASN A 125 -7.70 -7.33 6.62
N ASN A 126 -6.83 -7.82 7.50
CA ASN A 126 -6.98 -9.11 8.20
C ASN A 126 -7.49 -10.24 7.28
N ASP A 127 -6.66 -10.63 6.31
CA ASP A 127 -6.93 -11.66 5.28
C ASP A 127 -7.97 -11.31 4.21
N ILE A 128 -8.55 -10.11 4.22
CA ILE A 128 -9.45 -9.61 3.18
C ILE A 128 -8.73 -8.57 2.32
N LEU A 129 -8.95 -8.59 1.00
CA LEU A 129 -8.49 -7.55 0.09
C LEU A 129 -9.61 -6.53 -0.12
N CYS A 130 -9.48 -5.38 0.53
CA CYS A 130 -10.38 -4.25 0.34
C CYS A 130 -9.96 -3.45 -0.89
N LYS A 131 -10.91 -2.74 -1.50
CA LYS A 131 -10.66 -1.85 -2.63
C LYS A 131 -11.24 -0.47 -2.35
N ILE A 132 -10.54 0.57 -2.80
CA ILE A 132 -11.02 1.96 -2.80
C ILE A 132 -10.70 2.59 -4.14
N ASN A 133 -11.59 3.43 -4.64
CA ASN A 133 -11.33 4.24 -5.82
C ASN A 133 -10.99 5.66 -5.36
N PRO A 134 -9.73 6.10 -5.49
CA PRO A 134 -9.33 7.44 -5.04
C PRO A 134 -10.00 8.57 -5.84
N ASN A 135 -10.50 8.31 -7.06
CA ASN A 135 -11.12 9.33 -7.90
C ASN A 135 -12.64 9.39 -7.81
N LYS A 136 -13.29 8.48 -7.06
CA LYS A 136 -14.73 8.55 -6.77
C LYS A 136 -14.94 9.25 -5.43
N GLU A 137 -16.13 9.82 -5.24
CA GLU A 137 -16.61 10.43 -4.00
C GLU A 137 -16.66 9.46 -2.79
N ASP A 138 -16.20 8.22 -2.95
CA ASP A 138 -16.02 7.21 -1.88
C ASP A 138 -15.00 7.66 -0.81
N PHE A 139 -14.31 8.78 -1.01
CA PHE A 139 -13.45 9.45 -0.04
C PHE A 139 -14.22 10.56 0.70
N ASN A 140 -15.03 10.18 1.69
CA ASN A 140 -15.42 11.15 2.73
C ASN A 140 -14.22 11.34 3.65
N ILE A 141 -13.41 12.35 3.31
CA ILE A 141 -12.40 12.90 4.21
C ILE A 141 -13.17 13.66 5.30
N GLY A 142 -13.52 12.94 6.36
CA GLY A 142 -14.05 13.54 7.57
C GLY A 142 -12.93 14.29 8.30
N TYR A 143 -13.27 15.36 9.00
CA TYR A 143 -12.38 15.99 9.97
C TYR A 143 -13.02 15.95 11.35
N GLY A 144 -12.23 15.56 12.34
CA GLY A 144 -12.60 15.56 13.74
C GLY A 144 -11.74 16.56 14.50
N ILE A 145 -12.23 17.01 15.65
CA ILE A 145 -11.47 17.85 16.58
C ILE A 145 -11.30 17.04 17.87
N SER A 146 -10.07 16.74 18.24
CA SER A 146 -9.73 16.08 19.51
C SER A 146 -8.57 16.83 20.12
N SER A 147 -8.71 17.19 21.41
CA SER A 147 -7.68 17.91 22.16
C SER A 147 -7.19 19.19 21.42
N GLY A 148 -8.11 19.93 20.79
CA GLY A 148 -7.82 21.15 20.04
C GLY A 148 -7.08 20.96 18.70
N ARG A 149 -6.82 19.72 18.27
CA ARG A 149 -6.19 19.42 16.98
C ARG A 149 -7.21 18.88 16.00
N LYS A 150 -7.23 19.45 14.79
CA LYS A 150 -7.95 18.88 13.64
C LYS A 150 -7.21 17.61 13.20
N TYR A 151 -7.91 16.48 13.18
CA TYR A 151 -7.43 15.25 12.59
C TYR A 151 -8.38 14.84 11.47
N TRP A 152 -7.82 14.29 10.42
CA TRP A 152 -8.57 13.84 9.26
C TRP A 152 -8.70 12.33 9.30
N TYR A 153 -9.89 11.82 9.03
CA TYR A 153 -10.16 10.40 9.05
C TYR A 153 -10.86 9.97 7.77
N LEU A 154 -10.70 8.68 7.46
CA LEU A 154 -11.32 8.04 6.32
C LEU A 154 -12.59 7.37 6.80
N ASP A 155 -13.74 8.00 6.54
CA ASP A 155 -15.02 7.30 6.67
C ASP A 155 -15.13 6.32 5.51
N ASP A 156 -15.13 5.03 5.85
CA ASP A 156 -15.60 4.02 4.91
C ASP A 156 -17.10 4.26 4.77
N ALA A 157 -17.53 4.90 3.68
CA ALA A 157 -18.93 4.93 3.32
C ALA A 157 -19.36 3.49 3.01
N ILE A 158 -19.74 2.76 4.06
CA ILE A 158 -20.41 1.47 3.93
C ILE A 158 -21.78 1.81 3.33
N LYS A 159 -21.92 1.57 2.03
CA LYS A 159 -23.23 1.35 1.39
C LYS A 159 -23.36 -0.11 1.05
#